data_AF-A0A848Z281-F1
#
_entry.id   AF-A0A848Z281-F1
#
_cell.length_a   1.000
_cell.length_b   1.000
_cell.length_c   1.000
_cell.angle_alpha   90.00
_cell.angle_beta   90.00
_cell.angle_gamma   90.00
#
_symmetry.space_group_name_H-M   'P 1'
#
loop_
_entity.id
_entity.type
_entity.pdbx_description
1 polymer ?
#
loop_
_entity_poly.entity_id
_entity_poly.type
_entity_poly.pdbx_seq_one_letter_code
_entity_poly.pdbx_strand_id
1 'polypeptide(L)'
;MTPIFMPFTYMSNAQAAAVFEVVGCALVYLPSSRQIPDAMLSLNKANTIDFRYHHTPDDAQLARRIQAYHEWANLHRGKKGIKTDYFSSMGGKTPFFDDTSSANIKAEIKPSGSPPGVDPSERQFRDALLFLALAQDFDIKNDELRTDLISLTNIERELISELKGEPEVFFEDTNILVQEDTGARMTAGRLQNWAHLYLENVELPAYFVTTSRAVCEQIVEESGNLQSVFEKMDKEHLAKFACDKQVAGLSEVVADLGKRTDPVAAFGGIPSRETSLPEETKTGAAISLWVVPGTSPVHFWEGYAMKGTAPMVQQHTSPDHTFVCLVEIGP
;
A
#
# COMPACT_ATOMS: atom_id res chain seq x y z
N MET A 1 -7.05 11.91 -13.34
CA MET A 1 -5.74 11.67 -12.69
C MET A 1 -5.56 10.18 -12.54
N THR A 2 -4.32 9.67 -12.56
CA THR A 2 -4.04 8.24 -12.43
C THR A 2 -4.06 7.82 -10.94
N PRO A 3 -4.87 6.83 -10.52
CA PRO A 3 -4.77 6.27 -9.18
C PRO A 3 -3.53 5.41 -9.05
N ILE A 4 -2.73 5.63 -8.02
CA ILE A 4 -1.53 4.84 -7.72
C ILE A 4 -1.72 4.16 -6.37
N PHE A 5 -1.62 2.83 -6.34
CA PHE A 5 -1.72 2.05 -5.11
C PHE A 5 -0.42 2.13 -4.30
N MET A 6 -0.55 2.50 -3.02
CA MET A 6 0.59 2.72 -2.12
C MET A 6 0.32 2.21 -0.69
N PRO A 7 1.38 1.93 0.08
CA PRO A 7 2.78 1.82 -0.29
C PRO A 7 3.13 0.37 -0.63
N PHE A 8 2.17 -0.37 -1.19
CA PHE A 8 2.28 -1.80 -1.43
C PHE A 8 2.73 -2.10 -2.86
N THR A 9 3.42 -3.23 -3.00
CA THR A 9 3.83 -3.81 -4.28
C THR A 9 3.04 -5.08 -4.62
N TYR A 10 2.06 -5.42 -3.78
CA TYR A 10 1.12 -6.51 -3.97
C TYR A 10 -0.30 -6.01 -3.69
N MET A 11 -1.27 -6.51 -4.44
CA MET A 11 -2.69 -6.25 -4.22
C MET A 11 -3.44 -7.58 -4.30
N SER A 12 -4.12 -7.95 -3.22
CA SER A 12 -4.96 -9.15 -3.21
C SER A 12 -6.20 -8.97 -4.07
N ASN A 13 -6.88 -10.06 -4.44
CA ASN A 13 -8.12 -9.99 -5.21
C ASN A 13 -9.21 -9.16 -4.52
N ALA A 14 -9.31 -9.27 -3.18
CA ALA A 14 -10.27 -8.50 -2.39
C ALA A 14 -9.94 -6.99 -2.42
N GLN A 15 -8.66 -6.64 -2.26
CA GLN A 15 -8.22 -5.25 -2.38
C GLN A 15 -8.46 -4.71 -3.79
N ALA A 16 -8.12 -5.48 -4.82
CA ALA A 16 -8.30 -5.07 -6.20
C ALA A 16 -9.77 -4.85 -6.56
N ALA A 17 -10.67 -5.73 -6.10
CA ALA A 17 -12.11 -5.55 -6.30
C ALA A 17 -12.61 -4.25 -5.64
N ALA A 18 -12.29 -4.04 -4.36
CA ALA A 18 -12.73 -2.85 -3.62
C ALA A 18 -12.15 -1.55 -4.19
N VAL A 19 -10.86 -1.54 -4.54
CA VAL A 19 -10.20 -0.39 -5.15
C VAL A 19 -10.81 -0.12 -6.54
N PHE A 20 -10.94 -1.14 -7.39
CA PHE A 20 -11.48 -0.97 -8.73
C PHE A 20 -12.91 -0.44 -8.76
N GLU A 21 -13.73 -0.88 -7.81
CA GLU A 21 -15.10 -0.42 -7.67
C GLU A 21 -15.21 1.10 -7.39
N VAL A 22 -14.19 1.68 -6.75
CA VAL A 22 -14.18 3.08 -6.32
C VAL A 22 -13.41 3.99 -7.27
N VAL A 23 -12.18 3.58 -7.64
CA VAL A 23 -11.24 4.41 -8.40
C VAL A 23 -11.04 3.94 -9.84
N GLY A 24 -11.58 2.77 -10.22
CA GLY A 24 -11.28 2.11 -11.49
C GLY A 24 -9.90 1.47 -11.49
N CYS A 25 -9.29 1.33 -12.68
CA CYS A 25 -7.98 0.70 -12.82
C CYS A 25 -6.89 1.51 -12.10
N ALA A 26 -6.24 0.89 -11.11
CA ALA A 26 -5.15 1.49 -10.33
C ALA A 26 -3.78 0.99 -10.78
N LEU A 27 -2.79 1.87 -10.77
CA LEU A 27 -1.40 1.54 -11.05
C LEU A 27 -0.70 1.01 -9.79
N VAL A 28 -0.04 -0.14 -9.90
CA VAL A 28 0.76 -0.72 -8.83
C VAL A 28 2.24 -0.69 -9.23
N TYR A 29 3.08 -0.12 -8.36
CA TYR A 29 4.53 -0.19 -8.55
C TYR A 29 5.07 -1.54 -8.10
N LEU A 30 5.89 -2.17 -8.92
CA LEU A 30 6.54 -3.44 -8.63
C LEU A 30 8.06 -3.27 -8.52
N PRO A 31 8.71 -4.02 -7.61
CA PRO A 31 10.16 -3.96 -7.45
C PRO A 31 10.92 -4.63 -8.58
N SER A 32 10.27 -5.51 -9.35
CA SER A 32 10.86 -6.23 -10.49
C SER A 32 9.79 -6.63 -11.50
N SER A 33 10.16 -6.76 -12.77
CA SER A 33 9.27 -7.26 -13.83
C SER A 33 9.25 -8.79 -13.94
N ARG A 34 10.14 -9.50 -13.23
CA ARG A 34 10.34 -10.95 -13.41
C ARG A 34 9.54 -11.82 -12.44
N GLN A 35 9.11 -11.24 -11.33
CA GLN A 35 8.48 -11.97 -10.22
C GLN A 35 7.12 -11.37 -9.90
N ILE A 36 6.28 -11.25 -10.93
CA ILE A 36 4.90 -10.79 -10.77
C ILE A 36 4.04 -12.00 -10.39
N PRO A 37 3.31 -11.98 -9.25
CA PRO A 37 2.44 -13.08 -8.86
C PRO A 37 1.33 -13.35 -9.89
N ASP A 38 0.99 -14.62 -10.10
CA ASP A 38 -0.04 -15.05 -11.08
C ASP A 38 -1.42 -14.44 -10.80
N ALA A 39 -1.76 -14.24 -9.52
CA ALA A 39 -2.99 -13.56 -9.11
C ALA A 39 -3.03 -12.12 -9.66
N MET A 40 -1.94 -11.37 -9.54
CA MET A 40 -1.84 -10.01 -10.06
C MET A 40 -1.83 -10.00 -11.59
N LEU A 41 -1.14 -10.93 -12.25
CA LEU A 41 -1.19 -11.07 -13.71
C LEU A 41 -2.62 -11.29 -14.22
N SER A 42 -3.43 -12.03 -13.46
CA SER A 42 -4.85 -12.25 -13.80
C SER A 42 -5.67 -10.97 -13.66
N LEU A 43 -5.44 -10.19 -12.60
CA LEU A 43 -6.06 -8.87 -12.40
C LEU A 43 -5.66 -7.87 -13.50
N ASN A 44 -4.41 -7.89 -13.96
CA ASN A 44 -3.94 -7.04 -15.04
C ASN A 44 -4.59 -7.40 -16.38
N LYS A 45 -4.70 -8.70 -16.72
CA LYS A 45 -5.44 -9.15 -17.91
C LYS A 45 -6.92 -8.75 -17.88
N ALA A 46 -7.51 -8.64 -16.70
CA ALA A 46 -8.88 -8.16 -16.51
C ALA A 46 -9.00 -6.61 -16.54
N ASN A 47 -7.90 -5.88 -16.76
CA ASN A 47 -7.81 -4.42 -16.66
C ASN A 47 -8.25 -3.85 -15.30
N THR A 48 -8.12 -4.64 -14.23
CA THR A 48 -8.42 -4.22 -12.86
C THR A 48 -7.26 -3.41 -12.27
N ILE A 49 -6.03 -3.79 -12.61
CA ILE A 49 -4.80 -3.11 -12.20
C ILE A 49 -3.83 -2.98 -13.36
N ASP A 50 -2.95 -2.00 -13.32
CA ASP A 50 -1.81 -1.87 -14.22
C ASP A 50 -0.50 -1.90 -13.44
N PHE A 51 0.61 -2.21 -14.12
CA PHE A 51 1.92 -2.31 -13.50
C PHE A 51 2.86 -1.22 -13.98
N ARG A 52 3.63 -0.68 -13.04
CA ARG A 52 4.84 0.06 -13.36
C ARG A 52 5.99 -0.55 -12.60
N TYR A 53 7.12 -0.68 -13.26
CA TYR A 53 8.33 -1.17 -12.64
C TYR A 53 9.50 -0.44 -13.28
N HIS A 54 10.57 -0.30 -12.52
CA HIS A 54 11.80 0.25 -13.05
C HIS A 54 12.51 -0.83 -13.85
N HIS A 55 12.81 -0.56 -15.12
CA HIS A 55 13.63 -1.44 -15.95
C HIS A 55 15.10 -1.35 -15.51
N THR A 56 15.48 -2.04 -14.42
CA THR A 56 16.90 -2.20 -14.10
C THR A 56 17.47 -3.39 -14.89
N PRO A 57 18.72 -3.31 -15.38
CA PRO A 57 19.47 -4.47 -15.87
C PRO A 57 19.70 -5.55 -14.80
N ASP A 58 19.31 -5.30 -13.54
CA ASP A 58 19.79 -5.99 -12.34
C ASP A 58 18.70 -6.81 -11.62
N ASP A 59 17.55 -7.05 -12.27
CA ASP A 59 16.50 -7.96 -11.77
C ASP A 59 17.06 -9.32 -11.32
N ALA A 60 18.07 -9.83 -12.05
CA ALA A 60 18.72 -11.09 -11.71
C ALA A 60 19.51 -11.01 -10.40
N GLN A 61 20.12 -9.87 -10.08
CA GLN A 61 20.79 -9.67 -8.80
C GLN A 61 19.79 -9.51 -7.67
N LEU A 62 18.70 -8.76 -7.89
CA LEU A 62 17.63 -8.65 -6.91
C LEU A 62 17.07 -10.04 -6.54
N ALA A 63 16.77 -10.87 -7.55
CA ALA A 63 16.34 -12.24 -7.33
C ALA A 63 17.35 -13.07 -6.52
N ARG A 64 18.65 -12.96 -6.80
CA ARG A 64 19.71 -13.64 -6.01
C ARG A 64 19.76 -13.15 -4.56
N ARG A 65 19.60 -11.84 -4.33
CA ARG A 65 19.58 -11.27 -2.98
C ARG A 65 18.36 -11.74 -2.18
N ILE A 66 17.19 -11.80 -2.80
CA ILE A 66 15.97 -12.37 -2.21
C ILE A 66 16.19 -13.84 -1.85
N GLN A 67 16.76 -14.63 -2.77
CA GLN A 67 17.06 -16.04 -2.51
C GLN A 67 18.04 -16.22 -1.34
N ALA A 68 19.15 -15.48 -1.32
CA ALA A 68 20.14 -15.54 -0.25
C ALA A 68 19.52 -15.18 1.12
N TYR A 69 18.59 -14.22 1.13
CA TYR A 69 17.83 -13.88 2.33
C TYR A 69 16.95 -15.04 2.81
N HIS A 70 16.21 -15.69 1.91
CA HIS A 70 15.37 -16.85 2.26
C HIS A 70 16.21 -18.02 2.79
N GLU A 71 17.35 -18.31 2.15
CA GLU A 71 18.30 -19.33 2.61
C GLU A 71 18.82 -19.02 4.02
N TRP A 72 19.25 -17.78 4.25
CA TRP A 72 19.68 -17.33 5.57
C TRP A 72 18.56 -17.45 6.61
N ALA A 73 17.34 -16.99 6.29
CA ALA A 73 16.20 -17.05 7.20
C ALA A 73 15.85 -18.50 7.58
N ASN A 74 15.90 -19.42 6.61
CA ASN A 74 15.64 -20.84 6.84
C ASN A 74 16.69 -21.49 7.74
N LEU A 75 17.97 -21.16 7.56
CA LEU A 75 19.06 -21.64 8.43
C LEU A 75 18.92 -21.17 9.88
N HIS A 76 18.23 -20.05 10.11
CA HIS A 76 18.13 -19.43 11.43
C HIS A 76 16.74 -19.56 12.09
N ARG A 77 15.71 -20.08 11.40
CA ARG A 77 14.38 -20.37 11.97
C ARG A 77 14.39 -21.35 13.15
N GLY A 78 15.39 -22.22 13.25
CA GLY A 78 15.47 -23.28 14.27
C GLY A 78 16.34 -22.99 15.50
N LYS A 79 17.11 -21.88 15.52
CA LYS A 79 17.94 -21.50 16.68
C LYS A 79 17.17 -20.50 17.53
N LYS A 80 16.93 -20.82 18.81
CA LYS A 80 16.19 -20.05 19.83
C LYS A 80 16.66 -18.58 20.02
N GLY A 81 16.55 -17.72 19.01
CA GLY A 81 17.19 -16.40 19.06
C GLY A 81 16.73 -15.37 18.03
N ILE A 82 16.16 -15.74 16.88
CA ILE A 82 15.49 -14.74 16.03
C ILE A 82 14.03 -14.70 16.45
N LYS A 83 13.81 -14.10 17.63
CA LYS A 83 12.46 -13.74 18.05
C LYS A 83 11.88 -12.81 16.99
N THR A 84 10.59 -12.96 16.74
CA THR A 84 9.72 -11.98 16.09
C THR A 84 9.98 -10.53 16.56
N ASP A 85 10.52 -10.35 17.77
CA ASP A 85 11.07 -9.11 18.31
C ASP A 85 12.13 -8.44 17.42
N TYR A 86 12.93 -9.16 16.60
CA TYR A 86 13.94 -8.55 15.72
C TYR A 86 13.29 -7.64 14.67
N PHE A 87 12.12 -8.01 14.15
CA PHE A 87 11.38 -7.16 13.21
C PHE A 87 10.61 -6.04 13.93
N SER A 88 10.09 -6.29 15.14
CA SER A 88 9.32 -5.31 15.90
C SER A 88 10.19 -4.24 16.60
N SER A 89 11.44 -4.58 16.95
CA SER A 89 12.42 -3.67 17.57
C SER A 89 13.10 -2.72 16.59
N MET A 90 12.92 -2.93 15.28
CA MET A 90 13.55 -2.13 14.22
C MET A 90 12.72 -0.89 13.80
N GLY A 91 11.93 -0.31 14.70
CA GLY A 91 11.10 0.91 14.53
C GLY A 91 11.47 1.82 13.34
N GLY A 92 10.92 1.51 12.16
CA GLY A 92 11.09 2.29 10.93
C GLY A 92 12.47 2.24 10.25
N LYS A 93 13.43 1.45 10.73
CA LYS A 93 14.74 1.27 10.08
C LYS A 93 14.71 0.07 9.12
N THR A 94 15.27 0.25 7.93
CA THR A 94 15.46 -0.81 6.94
C THR A 94 16.24 -1.98 7.57
N PRO A 95 15.90 -3.26 7.31
CA PRO A 95 16.39 -4.45 8.04
C PRO A 95 17.90 -4.69 8.10
N PHE A 96 18.72 -3.80 7.54
CA PHE A 96 20.15 -3.98 7.31
C PHE A 96 21.04 -2.85 7.87
N PHE A 97 20.49 -1.94 8.67
CA PHE A 97 21.19 -0.70 9.06
C PHE A 97 21.25 -0.40 10.57
N ASP A 98 21.37 -1.43 11.43
CA ASP A 98 21.90 -1.22 12.78
C ASP A 98 23.12 -2.12 13.09
N ASP A 99 24.09 -1.54 13.79
CA ASP A 99 25.53 -1.79 13.60
C ASP A 99 26.09 -3.04 14.32
N THR A 100 25.27 -3.79 15.06
CA THR A 100 25.78 -4.91 15.89
C THR A 100 25.30 -6.29 15.46
N SER A 101 24.28 -6.42 14.60
CA SER A 101 23.85 -7.71 14.03
C SER A 101 23.82 -7.73 12.50
N SER A 102 23.75 -6.57 11.86
CA SER A 102 23.77 -6.44 10.39
C SER A 102 25.15 -6.72 9.77
N ALA A 103 26.25 -6.57 10.51
CA ALA A 103 27.61 -6.80 9.99
C ALA A 103 27.86 -8.27 9.55
N ASN A 104 27.30 -9.24 10.28
CA ASN A 104 27.42 -10.66 9.95
C ASN A 104 26.53 -11.06 8.77
N ILE A 105 25.30 -10.52 8.73
CA ILE A 105 24.37 -10.69 7.61
C ILE A 105 24.93 -10.02 6.35
N LYS A 106 25.55 -8.83 6.48
CA LYS A 106 26.26 -8.13 5.39
C LYS A 106 27.48 -8.89 4.88
N ALA A 107 28.18 -9.62 5.75
CA ALA A 107 29.32 -10.44 5.33
C ALA A 107 28.89 -11.69 4.57
N GLU A 108 27.76 -12.30 4.94
CA GLU A 108 27.24 -13.54 4.33
C GLU A 108 26.38 -13.29 3.07
N ILE A 109 25.64 -12.18 3.01
CA ILE A 109 24.77 -11.82 1.86
C ILE A 109 25.54 -10.96 0.83
N LYS A 110 26.77 -10.52 1.12
CA LYS A 110 27.57 -9.79 0.14
C LYS A 110 27.83 -10.70 -1.07
N PRO A 111 27.42 -10.34 -2.29
CA PRO A 111 28.11 -10.86 -3.45
C PRO A 111 29.58 -10.43 -3.33
N SER A 112 30.50 -11.37 -3.49
CA SER A 112 31.93 -11.12 -3.58
C SER A 112 32.19 -10.00 -4.59
N GLY A 113 32.40 -8.78 -4.11
CA GLY A 113 32.71 -7.61 -4.93
C GLY A 113 31.51 -6.73 -5.30
N SER A 114 31.11 -5.81 -4.42
CA SER A 114 30.67 -4.51 -4.94
C SER A 114 31.92 -3.81 -5.49
N PRO A 115 31.96 -3.45 -6.79
CA PRO A 115 33.10 -2.72 -7.32
C PRO A 115 33.26 -1.39 -6.56
N PRO A 116 34.49 -0.97 -6.23
CA PRO A 116 34.72 0.37 -5.69
C PRO A 116 34.23 1.39 -6.73
N GLY A 117 33.26 2.23 -6.35
CA GLY A 117 32.72 3.30 -7.22
C GLY A 117 31.20 3.30 -7.46
N VAL A 118 30.41 2.42 -6.84
CA VAL A 118 28.93 2.50 -6.94
C VAL A 118 28.42 3.72 -6.16
N ASP A 119 27.58 4.53 -6.81
CA ASP A 119 26.95 5.72 -6.23
C ASP A 119 26.12 5.35 -4.98
N PRO A 120 26.28 6.04 -3.85
CA PRO A 120 25.41 5.89 -2.67
C PRO A 120 23.91 5.92 -2.99
N SER A 121 23.47 6.75 -3.94
CA SER A 121 22.06 6.87 -4.34
C SER A 121 21.55 5.56 -4.97
N GLU A 122 22.31 5.01 -5.91
CA GLU A 122 22.01 3.75 -6.59
C GLU A 122 21.97 2.58 -5.59
N ARG A 123 22.86 2.58 -4.60
CA ARG A 123 22.83 1.58 -3.52
C ARG A 123 21.55 1.69 -2.70
N GLN A 124 21.16 2.90 -2.28
CA GLN A 124 19.95 3.12 -1.50
C GLN A 124 18.71 2.67 -2.27
N PHE A 125 18.63 2.98 -3.56
CA PHE A 125 17.54 2.51 -4.42
C PHE A 125 17.48 0.98 -4.50
N ARG A 126 18.62 0.29 -4.71
CA ARG A 126 18.67 -1.18 -4.72
C ARG A 126 18.24 -1.80 -3.40
N ASP A 127 18.54 -1.15 -2.27
CA ASP A 127 18.13 -1.60 -0.95
C ASP A 127 16.63 -1.38 -0.72
N ALA A 128 16.07 -0.29 -1.27
CA ALA A 128 14.63 -0.06 -1.29
C ALA A 128 13.89 -1.13 -2.10
N LEU A 129 14.40 -1.49 -3.28
CA LEU A 129 13.83 -2.59 -4.07
C LEU A 129 13.86 -3.93 -3.32
N LEU A 130 14.96 -4.25 -2.63
CA LEU A 130 15.04 -5.46 -1.79
C LEU A 130 14.02 -5.43 -0.66
N PHE A 131 13.89 -4.30 0.05
CA PHE A 131 12.89 -4.14 1.09
C PHE A 131 11.48 -4.39 0.57
N LEU A 132 11.12 -3.74 -0.54
CA LEU A 132 9.79 -3.83 -1.12
C LEU A 132 9.49 -5.23 -1.65
N ALA A 133 10.47 -5.94 -2.21
CA ALA A 133 10.30 -7.33 -2.62
C ALA A 133 10.06 -8.27 -1.43
N LEU A 134 10.78 -8.09 -0.32
CA LEU A 134 10.54 -8.88 0.90
C LEU A 134 9.19 -8.55 1.55
N ALA A 135 8.76 -7.29 1.48
CA ALA A 135 7.42 -6.88 1.92
C ALA A 135 6.33 -7.50 1.04
N GLN A 136 6.55 -7.56 -0.29
CA GLN A 136 5.68 -8.25 -1.24
C GLN A 136 5.53 -9.74 -0.90
N ASP A 137 6.64 -10.44 -0.65
CA ASP A 137 6.63 -11.86 -0.26
C ASP A 137 5.85 -12.10 1.03
N PHE A 138 5.90 -11.15 1.97
CA PHE A 138 5.12 -11.21 3.20
C PHE A 138 3.62 -11.03 2.91
N ASP A 139 3.27 -10.03 2.11
CA ASP A 139 1.88 -9.72 1.76
C ASP A 139 1.22 -10.88 0.99
N ILE A 140 1.95 -11.51 0.06
CA ILE A 140 1.50 -12.71 -0.66
C ILE A 140 1.21 -13.85 0.31
N LYS A 141 2.17 -14.19 1.19
CA LYS A 141 2.00 -15.28 2.16
C LYS A 141 0.85 -15.01 3.11
N ASN A 142 0.62 -13.76 3.48
CA ASN A 142 -0.48 -13.40 4.35
C ASN A 142 -1.83 -13.58 3.65
N ASP A 143 -1.94 -13.21 2.37
CA ASP A 143 -3.17 -13.42 1.59
C ASP A 143 -3.43 -14.91 1.32
N GLU A 144 -2.39 -15.70 1.05
CA GLU A 144 -2.48 -17.17 0.93
C GLU A 144 -2.99 -17.79 2.22
N LEU A 145 -2.36 -17.48 3.36
CA LEU A 145 -2.80 -17.97 4.68
C LEU A 145 -4.24 -17.57 4.98
N ARG A 146 -4.63 -16.33 4.66
CA ARG A 146 -6.00 -15.86 4.86
C ARG A 146 -6.99 -16.64 3.99
N THR A 147 -6.66 -16.86 2.73
CA THR A 147 -7.49 -17.63 1.80
C THR A 147 -7.68 -19.06 2.28
N ASP A 148 -6.61 -19.69 2.76
CA ASP A 148 -6.65 -21.04 3.34
C ASP A 148 -7.52 -21.10 4.60
N LEU A 149 -7.40 -20.12 5.50
CA LEU A 149 -8.23 -20.04 6.70
C LEU A 149 -9.72 -19.88 6.36
N ILE A 150 -10.06 -19.00 5.41
CA ILE A 150 -11.44 -18.83 4.93
C ILE A 150 -11.97 -20.14 4.35
N SER A 151 -11.16 -20.84 3.56
CA SER A 151 -11.52 -22.15 2.98
C SER A 151 -11.80 -23.20 4.06
N LEU A 152 -10.95 -23.29 5.08
CA LEU A 152 -11.13 -24.21 6.21
C LEU A 152 -12.41 -23.90 7.00
N THR A 153 -12.68 -22.63 7.30
CA THR A 153 -13.92 -22.22 7.97
C THR A 153 -15.16 -22.58 7.14
N ASN A 154 -15.08 -22.47 5.82
CA ASN A 154 -16.18 -22.87 4.94
C ASN A 154 -16.42 -24.39 4.94
N ILE A 155 -15.35 -25.19 4.89
CA ILE A 155 -15.43 -26.66 4.98
C ILE A 155 -15.98 -27.10 6.34
N GLU A 156 -15.53 -26.46 7.43
CA GLU A 156 -16.05 -26.73 8.77
C GLU A 156 -17.56 -26.45 8.85
N ARG A 157 -18.00 -25.32 8.28
CA ARG A 157 -19.43 -24.95 8.23
C ARG A 157 -20.25 -25.97 7.43
N GLU A 158 -19.75 -26.40 6.28
CA GLU A 158 -20.39 -27.41 5.45
C GLU A 158 -20.54 -28.73 6.21
N LEU A 159 -19.47 -29.22 6.85
CA LEU A 159 -19.49 -30.45 7.65
C LEU A 159 -20.49 -30.37 8.82
N ILE A 160 -20.53 -29.25 9.54
CA ILE A 160 -21.47 -29.05 10.65
C ILE A 160 -22.92 -29.05 10.13
N SER A 161 -23.18 -28.39 9.00
CA SER A 161 -24.51 -28.38 8.38
C SER A 161 -24.95 -29.78 7.94
N GLU A 162 -24.04 -30.56 7.34
CA GLU A 162 -24.32 -31.95 6.96
C GLU A 162 -24.62 -32.84 8.18
N LEU A 163 -23.86 -32.69 9.26
CA LEU A 163 -24.04 -33.48 10.48
C LEU A 163 -25.35 -33.15 11.21
N LYS A 164 -25.81 -31.90 11.15
CA LYS A 164 -27.06 -31.47 11.82
C LYS A 164 -28.31 -31.72 10.98
N GLY A 165 -28.18 -31.95 9.68
CA GLY A 165 -29.32 -32.23 8.79
C GLY A 165 -30.29 -31.05 8.61
N GLU A 166 -29.91 -29.86 9.07
CA GLU A 166 -30.65 -28.62 8.92
C GLU A 166 -29.76 -27.56 8.25
N PRO A 167 -30.30 -26.73 7.33
CA PRO A 167 -29.60 -25.54 6.87
C PRO A 167 -29.54 -24.58 8.05
N GLU A 168 -28.41 -24.57 8.74
CA GLU A 168 -28.25 -23.76 9.93
C GLU A 168 -28.17 -22.29 9.53
N VAL A 169 -29.16 -21.48 9.93
CA VAL A 169 -29.12 -20.01 9.80
C VAL A 169 -28.17 -19.51 10.88
N PHE A 170 -26.87 -19.66 10.64
CA PHE A 170 -25.88 -19.01 11.47
C PHE A 170 -25.85 -17.52 11.16
N PHE A 171 -26.03 -16.72 12.21
CA PHE A 171 -25.69 -15.31 12.18
C PHE A 171 -24.23 -15.16 11.70
N GLU A 172 -23.97 -14.14 10.90
CA GLU A 172 -22.68 -13.82 10.28
C GLU A 172 -21.59 -13.56 11.34
N ASP A 173 -21.09 -14.62 11.99
CA ASP A 173 -19.81 -14.58 12.73
C ASP A 173 -18.64 -14.80 11.75
N THR A 174 -18.74 -14.24 10.54
CA THR A 174 -17.58 -14.03 9.64
C THR A 174 -16.59 -13.01 10.21
N ASN A 175 -16.94 -12.33 11.31
CA ASN A 175 -16.07 -11.44 12.09
C ASN A 175 -14.80 -12.10 12.67
N ILE A 176 -14.63 -13.43 12.59
CA ILE A 176 -13.48 -14.12 13.19
C ILE A 176 -12.19 -13.95 12.36
N LEU A 177 -12.28 -13.60 11.08
CA LEU A 177 -11.12 -13.30 10.23
C LEU A 177 -11.10 -11.82 9.85
N VAL A 178 -11.01 -10.95 10.87
CA VAL A 178 -10.72 -9.52 10.68
C VAL A 178 -9.56 -9.40 9.69
N GLN A 179 -9.78 -8.67 8.59
CA GLN A 179 -8.74 -8.41 7.61
C GLN A 179 -7.60 -7.66 8.32
N GLU A 180 -6.52 -8.37 8.61
CA GLU A 180 -5.36 -7.77 9.27
C GLU A 180 -4.73 -6.75 8.32
N ASP A 181 -4.57 -5.52 8.80
CA ASP A 181 -3.94 -4.43 8.04
C ASP A 181 -2.44 -4.74 7.85
N THR A 182 -2.08 -5.34 6.71
CA THR A 182 -0.69 -5.66 6.37
C THR A 182 0.21 -4.42 6.33
N GLY A 183 -0.37 -3.24 6.11
CA GLY A 183 0.32 -1.96 6.14
C GLY A 183 0.67 -1.49 7.54
N ALA A 184 0.04 -2.02 8.60
CA ALA A 184 0.42 -1.77 9.98
C ALA A 184 1.80 -2.37 10.33
N ARG A 185 2.26 -3.35 9.54
CA ARG A 185 3.61 -3.91 9.69
C ARG A 185 4.63 -3.09 8.91
N MET A 186 5.57 -2.49 9.65
CA MET A 186 6.69 -1.71 9.10
C MET A 186 6.24 -0.53 8.22
N THR A 187 5.13 0.12 8.59
CA THR A 187 4.49 1.21 7.86
C THR A 187 5.47 2.29 7.39
N ALA A 188 6.31 2.80 8.30
CA ALA A 188 7.33 3.81 7.99
C ALA A 188 8.35 3.35 6.93
N GLY A 189 8.84 2.12 7.07
CA GLY A 189 9.78 1.53 6.13
C GLY A 189 9.13 1.32 4.77
N ARG A 190 7.86 0.89 4.72
CA ARG A 190 7.12 0.75 3.46
C ARG A 190 6.98 2.11 2.76
N LEU A 191 6.50 3.13 3.46
CA LEU A 191 6.34 4.48 2.91
C LEU A 191 7.67 5.05 2.37
N GLN A 192 8.75 4.95 3.15
CA GLN A 192 10.07 5.44 2.74
C GLN A 192 10.60 4.72 1.48
N ASN A 193 10.61 3.38 1.49
CA ASN A 193 11.16 2.62 0.38
C ASN A 193 10.28 2.70 -0.87
N TRP A 194 8.96 2.78 -0.69
CA TRP A 194 8.01 3.01 -1.77
C TRP A 194 8.16 4.41 -2.39
N ALA A 195 8.44 5.43 -1.57
CA ALA A 195 8.71 6.78 -2.06
C ALA A 195 9.92 6.83 -3.01
N HIS A 196 10.99 6.10 -2.70
CA HIS A 196 12.13 5.95 -3.62
C HIS A 196 11.70 5.34 -4.97
N LEU A 197 10.82 4.33 -4.96
CA LEU A 197 10.32 3.70 -6.18
C LEU A 197 9.45 4.65 -7.01
N TYR A 198 8.59 5.42 -6.36
CA TYR A 198 7.76 6.44 -7.01
C TYR A 198 8.60 7.56 -7.64
N LEU A 199 9.59 8.09 -6.93
CA LEU A 199 10.43 9.20 -7.42
C LEU A 199 11.29 8.82 -8.63
N GLU A 200 11.64 7.54 -8.79
CA GLU A 200 12.31 7.03 -9.99
C GLU A 200 11.36 6.81 -11.18
N ASN A 201 10.05 6.76 -10.95
CA ASN A 201 9.03 6.44 -11.95
C ASN A 201 7.82 7.37 -11.82
N VAL A 202 8.08 8.68 -11.70
CA VAL A 202 7.05 9.68 -11.44
C VAL A 202 5.97 9.64 -12.52
N GLU A 203 4.75 9.40 -12.09
CA GLU A 203 3.56 9.45 -12.94
C GLU A 203 2.72 10.67 -12.53
N LEU A 204 2.51 11.59 -13.46
CA LEU A 204 1.69 12.78 -13.25
C LEU A 204 0.70 12.97 -14.41
N PRO A 205 -0.52 13.46 -14.12
CA PRO A 205 -1.05 13.80 -12.80
C PRO A 205 -1.62 12.56 -12.06
N ALA A 206 -1.25 12.37 -10.79
CA ALA A 206 -1.61 11.20 -10.00
C ALA A 206 -2.16 11.51 -8.61
N TYR A 207 -2.91 10.56 -8.05
CA TYR A 207 -3.32 10.55 -6.65
C TYR A 207 -3.08 9.18 -6.04
N PHE A 208 -2.93 9.13 -4.72
CA PHE A 208 -2.44 7.95 -4.02
C PHE A 208 -3.58 7.24 -3.32
N VAL A 209 -3.67 5.92 -3.50
CA VAL A 209 -4.74 5.08 -2.97
C VAL A 209 -4.12 4.04 -2.04
N THR A 210 -4.70 3.84 -0.86
CA THR A 210 -4.32 2.77 0.04
C THR A 210 -5.55 2.10 0.63
N THR A 211 -5.41 0.84 1.03
CA THR A 211 -6.41 0.11 1.82
C THR A 211 -5.98 -0.06 3.29
N SER A 212 -4.84 0.53 3.65
CA SER A 212 -4.29 0.46 5.01
C SER A 212 -4.59 1.71 5.80
N ARG A 213 -5.31 1.53 6.90
CA ARG A 213 -5.62 2.60 7.85
C ARG A 213 -4.34 3.07 8.55
N ALA A 214 -3.46 2.14 8.93
CA ALA A 214 -2.18 2.48 9.56
C ALA A 214 -1.29 3.36 8.67
N VAL A 215 -1.30 3.13 7.35
CA VAL A 215 -0.59 3.98 6.40
C VAL A 215 -1.17 5.40 6.38
N CYS A 216 -2.50 5.53 6.31
CA CYS A 216 -3.15 6.83 6.33
C CYS A 216 -2.87 7.58 7.63
N GLU A 217 -2.97 6.92 8.79
CA GLU A 217 -2.67 7.51 10.09
C GLU A 217 -1.23 8.03 10.15
N GLN A 218 -0.27 7.26 9.65
CA GLN A 218 1.12 7.70 9.58
C GLN A 218 1.30 8.90 8.62
N ILE A 219 0.60 8.94 7.49
CA ILE A 219 0.65 10.09 6.58
C ILE A 219 0.06 11.34 7.24
N VAL A 220 -1.06 11.20 7.93
CA VAL A 220 -1.72 12.29 8.68
C VAL A 220 -0.76 12.85 9.73
N GLU A 221 -0.10 11.99 10.50
CA GLU A 221 0.84 12.37 11.54
C GLU A 221 2.08 13.10 10.99
N GLU A 222 2.65 12.62 9.87
CA GLU A 222 3.91 13.15 9.34
C GLU A 222 3.74 14.41 8.46
N SER A 223 2.60 14.57 7.77
CA SER A 223 2.42 15.67 6.81
C SER A 223 2.18 17.02 7.50
N GLY A 224 1.55 17.04 8.68
CA GLY A 224 1.28 18.25 9.48
C GLY A 224 0.30 19.28 8.85
N ASN A 225 0.05 19.21 7.54
CA ASN A 225 -0.82 20.09 6.77
C ASN A 225 -1.89 19.32 5.98
N LEU A 226 -2.09 18.02 6.27
CA LEU A 226 -3.09 17.20 5.61
C LEU A 226 -4.50 17.67 5.99
N GLN A 227 -5.35 17.90 4.99
CA GLN A 227 -6.73 18.33 5.17
C GLN A 227 -7.70 17.28 4.63
N SER A 228 -8.76 17.02 5.38
CA SER A 228 -9.82 16.12 4.95
C SER A 228 -10.71 16.82 3.92
N VAL A 229 -10.89 16.17 2.76
CA VAL A 229 -11.89 16.59 1.76
C VAL A 229 -13.25 15.98 2.13
N PHE A 230 -13.25 14.69 2.46
CA PHE A 230 -14.37 13.97 3.05
C PHE A 230 -13.89 12.68 3.73
N GLU A 231 -14.67 12.15 4.67
CA GLU A 231 -14.37 10.90 5.38
C GLU A 231 -15.57 9.96 5.35
N LYS A 232 -15.28 8.66 5.26
CA LYS A 232 -16.25 7.55 5.37
C LYS A 232 -17.48 7.73 4.46
N MET A 233 -17.24 8.13 3.22
CA MET A 233 -18.26 8.16 2.18
C MET A 233 -18.41 6.76 1.59
N ASP A 234 -19.63 6.25 1.52
CA ASP A 234 -19.89 5.00 0.79
C ASP A 234 -19.99 5.24 -0.73
N LYS A 235 -20.03 4.15 -1.49
CA LYS A 235 -20.11 4.17 -2.96
C LYS A 235 -21.35 4.89 -3.48
N GLU A 236 -22.50 4.75 -2.83
CA GLU A 236 -23.76 5.33 -3.30
C GLU A 236 -23.73 6.86 -3.19
N HIS A 237 -23.20 7.36 -2.07
CA HIS A 237 -22.97 8.78 -1.86
C HIS A 237 -21.92 9.33 -2.83
N LEU A 238 -20.84 8.57 -3.09
CA LEU A 238 -19.84 8.95 -4.08
C LEU A 238 -20.45 9.04 -5.49
N ALA A 239 -21.25 8.05 -5.88
CA ALA A 239 -21.91 8.03 -7.19
C ALA A 239 -22.90 9.18 -7.36
N LYS A 240 -23.67 9.49 -6.30
CA LYS A 240 -24.56 10.65 -6.28
C LYS A 240 -23.77 11.95 -6.42
N PHE A 241 -22.68 12.10 -5.67
CA PHE A 241 -21.82 13.27 -5.76
C PHE A 241 -21.19 13.43 -7.16
N ALA A 242 -20.71 12.34 -7.74
CA ALA A 242 -20.15 12.33 -9.10
C ALA A 242 -21.21 12.75 -10.13
N CYS A 243 -22.44 12.26 -10.00
CA CYS A 243 -23.58 12.67 -10.82
C CYS A 243 -23.90 14.16 -10.69
N ASP A 244 -23.96 14.69 -9.46
CA ASP A 244 -24.22 16.11 -9.18
C ASP A 244 -23.14 17.02 -9.79
N LYS A 245 -21.89 16.53 -9.83
CA LYS A 245 -20.74 17.22 -10.45
C LYS A 245 -20.55 16.91 -11.94
N GLN A 246 -21.40 16.08 -12.53
CA GLN A 246 -21.34 15.63 -13.92
C GLN A 246 -20.00 15.00 -14.31
N VAL A 247 -19.44 14.17 -13.42
CA VAL A 247 -18.18 13.43 -13.63
C VAL A 247 -18.41 11.93 -13.50
N ALA A 248 -17.59 11.13 -14.18
CA ALA A 248 -17.77 9.68 -14.30
C ALA A 248 -17.32 8.88 -13.07
N GLY A 249 -16.54 9.48 -12.16
CA GLY A 249 -16.07 8.80 -10.95
C GLY A 249 -15.01 9.59 -10.17
N LEU A 250 -14.44 8.96 -9.13
CA LEU A 250 -13.52 9.63 -8.19
C LEU A 250 -12.28 10.20 -8.89
N SER A 251 -11.71 9.51 -9.87
CA SER A 251 -10.54 9.98 -10.63
C SER A 251 -10.76 11.31 -11.37
N GLU A 252 -12.01 11.60 -11.76
CA GLU A 252 -12.40 12.88 -12.39
C GLU A 252 -12.74 13.94 -11.35
N VAL A 253 -13.38 13.55 -10.23
CA VAL A 253 -13.59 14.44 -9.07
C VAL A 253 -12.24 14.99 -8.60
N VAL A 254 -11.25 14.11 -8.36
CA VAL A 254 -9.91 14.51 -7.90
C VAL A 254 -9.21 15.37 -8.96
N ALA A 255 -9.41 15.08 -10.25
CA ALA A 255 -8.87 15.90 -11.33
C ALA A 255 -9.48 17.31 -11.41
N ASP A 256 -10.77 17.47 -11.09
CA ASP A 256 -11.38 18.80 -10.97
C ASP A 256 -10.87 19.54 -9.74
N LEU A 257 -10.81 18.85 -8.59
CA LEU A 257 -10.31 19.40 -7.34
C LEU A 257 -8.86 19.88 -7.44
N GLY A 258 -8.01 19.13 -8.15
CA GLY A 258 -6.62 19.51 -8.38
C GLY A 258 -6.42 20.79 -9.19
N LYS A 259 -7.46 21.31 -9.87
CA LYS A 259 -7.42 22.60 -10.59
C LYS A 259 -7.84 23.79 -9.72
N ARG A 260 -8.32 23.54 -8.50
CA ARG A 260 -8.87 24.57 -7.58
C ARG A 260 -7.77 25.08 -6.67
N THR A 261 -7.78 26.37 -6.35
CA THR A 261 -6.85 26.96 -5.38
C THR A 261 -7.06 26.45 -3.96
N ASP A 262 -8.32 26.14 -3.62
CA ASP A 262 -8.71 25.54 -2.35
C ASP A 262 -9.61 24.31 -2.63
N PRO A 263 -9.03 23.10 -2.71
CA PRO A 263 -9.77 21.88 -2.98
C PRO A 263 -10.83 21.55 -1.91
N VAL A 264 -10.56 21.88 -0.64
CA VAL A 264 -11.46 21.56 0.48
C VAL A 264 -12.70 22.45 0.41
N ALA A 265 -12.51 23.76 0.24
CA ALA A 265 -13.63 24.68 0.08
C ALA A 265 -14.43 24.39 -1.20
N ALA A 266 -13.76 24.00 -2.30
CA ALA A 266 -14.41 23.69 -3.58
C ALA A 266 -15.28 22.42 -3.53
N PHE A 267 -14.94 21.46 -2.65
CA PHE A 267 -15.77 20.28 -2.43
C PHE A 267 -17.11 20.63 -1.77
N GLY A 268 -17.17 21.73 -1.02
CA GLY A 268 -18.42 22.28 -0.49
C GLY A 268 -18.81 21.77 0.90
N GLY A 269 -17.84 21.26 1.68
CA GLY A 269 -18.05 20.92 3.09
C GLY A 269 -19.23 19.99 3.32
N ILE A 270 -19.12 18.72 2.90
CA ILE A 270 -20.04 17.71 3.43
C ILE A 270 -19.72 17.60 4.93
N PRO A 271 -20.69 17.78 5.84
CA PRO A 271 -20.41 17.67 7.26
C PRO A 271 -19.86 16.26 7.53
N SER A 272 -18.67 16.19 8.14
CA SER A 272 -18.16 14.98 8.76
C SER A 272 -19.28 14.38 9.59
N ARG A 273 -19.85 13.26 9.14
CA ARG A 273 -20.91 12.58 9.90
C ARG A 273 -20.24 12.03 11.17
N GLU A 274 -20.40 12.75 12.29
CA GLU A 274 -20.39 12.17 13.64
C GLU A 274 -21.57 11.22 13.87
N THR A 275 -22.46 11.03 12.89
CA THR A 275 -23.49 10.01 13.01
C THR A 275 -22.81 8.65 12.90
N SER A 276 -22.77 7.96 14.04
CA SER A 276 -22.98 6.53 14.15
C SER A 276 -23.50 5.97 12.82
N LEU A 277 -22.67 5.16 12.16
CA LEU A 277 -23.11 4.27 11.10
C LEU A 277 -24.46 3.68 11.54
N PRO A 278 -25.51 3.67 10.70
CA PRO A 278 -26.54 2.67 10.90
C PRO A 278 -25.77 1.34 10.96
N GLU A 279 -26.02 0.51 11.98
CA GLU A 279 -25.42 -0.83 12.14
C GLU A 279 -25.68 -1.79 10.95
N GLU A 280 -26.11 -1.26 9.79
CA GLU A 280 -26.58 -1.98 8.62
C GLU A 280 -26.06 -1.39 7.29
N THR A 281 -24.88 -0.77 7.22
CA THR A 281 -24.16 -0.73 5.93
C THR A 281 -23.57 -2.11 5.66
N LYS A 282 -24.47 -3.02 5.27
CA LYS A 282 -24.15 -4.34 4.74
C LYS A 282 -23.26 -4.17 3.52
N THR A 283 -22.09 -4.79 3.54
CA THR A 283 -21.25 -5.10 2.37
C THR A 283 -20.96 -3.91 1.43
N GLY A 284 -20.07 -3.01 1.83
CA GLY A 284 -19.57 -1.95 0.94
C GLY A 284 -18.27 -1.33 1.45
N ALA A 285 -17.41 -0.88 0.53
CA ALA A 285 -16.18 -0.18 0.89
C ALA A 285 -16.48 1.26 1.33
N ALA A 286 -15.85 1.73 2.41
CA ALA A 286 -15.92 3.11 2.86
C ALA A 286 -14.71 3.90 2.35
N ILE A 287 -14.93 5.14 1.93
CA ILE A 287 -13.93 5.93 1.19
C ILE A 287 -13.66 7.22 1.94
N SER A 288 -12.39 7.55 2.13
CA SER A 288 -11.96 8.83 2.69
C SER A 288 -10.91 9.46 1.79
N LEU A 289 -10.99 10.77 1.59
CA LEU A 289 -10.09 11.52 0.73
C LEU A 289 -9.49 12.69 1.49
N TRP A 290 -8.18 12.78 1.46
CA TRP A 290 -7.42 13.90 2.01
C TRP A 290 -6.58 14.58 0.94
N VAL A 291 -6.22 15.82 1.22
CA VAL A 291 -5.37 16.65 0.37
C VAL A 291 -4.28 17.32 1.19
N VAL A 292 -3.07 17.34 0.64
CA VAL A 292 -1.97 18.19 1.08
C VAL A 292 -1.95 19.42 0.17
N PRO A 293 -2.47 20.57 0.62
CA PRO A 293 -2.64 21.72 -0.25
C PRO A 293 -1.29 22.36 -0.62
N GLY A 294 -1.11 22.72 -1.89
CA GLY A 294 0.08 23.42 -2.39
C GLY A 294 1.38 22.62 -2.32
N THR A 295 1.30 21.29 -2.13
CA THR A 295 2.45 20.40 -2.20
C THR A 295 2.28 19.43 -3.36
N SER A 296 3.23 19.45 -4.31
CA SER A 296 3.23 18.54 -5.44
C SER A 296 3.49 17.09 -5.01
N PRO A 297 2.97 16.08 -5.74
CA PRO A 297 3.25 14.69 -5.44
C PRO A 297 4.75 14.37 -5.32
N VAL A 298 5.59 15.00 -6.14
CA VAL A 298 7.05 14.82 -6.10
C VAL A 298 7.60 15.33 -4.76
N HIS A 299 7.31 16.59 -4.41
CA HIS A 299 7.80 17.20 -3.18
C HIS A 299 7.28 16.48 -1.92
N PHE A 300 6.03 16.01 -1.97
CA PHE A 300 5.44 15.21 -0.90
C PHE A 300 6.26 13.94 -0.64
N TRP A 301 6.57 13.17 -1.68
CA TRP A 301 7.31 11.91 -1.54
C TRP A 301 8.81 12.08 -1.35
N GLU A 302 9.42 13.19 -1.78
CA GLU A 302 10.80 13.56 -1.44
C GLU A 302 11.01 13.63 0.08
N GLY A 303 10.03 14.17 0.82
CA GLY A 303 10.06 14.21 2.28
C GLY A 303 10.15 12.83 2.94
N TYR A 304 9.55 11.82 2.32
CA TYR A 304 9.63 10.42 2.78
C TYR A 304 10.94 9.75 2.38
N ALA A 305 11.41 9.97 1.16
CA ALA A 305 12.64 9.37 0.65
C ALA A 305 13.91 9.91 1.33
N MET A 306 13.90 11.19 1.76
CA MET A 306 15.10 11.90 2.24
C MET A 306 15.09 12.28 3.73
N LYS A 307 14.45 11.52 4.63
CA LYS A 307 14.53 11.83 6.09
C LYS A 307 15.99 11.99 6.53
N GLY A 308 16.44 13.25 6.65
CA GLY A 308 17.84 13.66 6.83
C GLY A 308 18.21 15.04 6.22
N THR A 309 17.54 15.52 5.18
CA THR A 309 17.81 16.85 4.59
C THR A 309 16.54 17.49 4.04
N ALA A 310 16.24 18.71 4.47
CA ALA A 310 15.11 19.48 3.96
C ALA A 310 15.29 19.75 2.45
N PRO A 311 14.28 19.48 1.60
CA PRO A 311 14.38 19.78 0.18
C PRO A 311 14.37 21.30 -0.06
N MET A 312 15.25 21.77 -0.95
CA MET A 312 15.25 23.14 -1.45
C MET A 312 14.10 23.32 -2.44
N VAL A 313 13.16 24.21 -2.09
CA VAL A 313 11.98 24.54 -2.89
C VAL A 313 12.38 25.28 -4.17
N GLN A 314 12.10 24.68 -5.33
CA GLN A 314 11.91 25.44 -6.58
C GLN A 314 10.40 25.55 -6.85
N GLN A 315 9.91 26.79 -6.95
CA GLN A 315 8.51 27.12 -7.13
C GLN A 315 8.05 26.78 -8.55
N HIS A 316 7.15 25.80 -8.69
CA HIS A 316 6.32 25.65 -9.88
C HIS A 316 5.03 26.48 -9.73
N THR A 317 4.56 27.05 -10.84
CA THR A 317 3.52 28.09 -10.93
C THR A 317 2.08 27.55 -11.04
N SER A 318 1.86 26.27 -10.79
CA SER A 318 0.52 25.65 -10.70
C SER A 318 0.25 25.27 -9.24
N PRO A 319 -1.00 25.35 -8.74
CA PRO A 319 -1.33 24.78 -7.44
C PRO A 319 -1.21 23.25 -7.54
N ASP A 320 -0.04 22.73 -7.21
CA ASP A 320 0.18 21.29 -7.16
C ASP A 320 -0.34 20.79 -5.81
N HIS A 321 -1.40 19.97 -5.84
CA HIS A 321 -1.98 19.35 -4.66
C HIS A 321 -1.65 17.86 -4.66
N THR A 322 -1.38 17.29 -3.48
CA THR A 322 -1.23 15.83 -3.32
C THR A 322 -2.49 15.27 -2.68
N PHE A 323 -3.14 14.33 -3.35
CA PHE A 323 -4.34 13.67 -2.84
C PHE A 323 -4.03 12.25 -2.38
N VAL A 324 -4.57 11.87 -1.23
CA VAL A 324 -4.47 10.54 -0.63
C VAL A 324 -5.88 10.02 -0.35
N CYS A 325 -6.17 8.81 -0.81
CA CYS A 325 -7.47 8.15 -0.70
C CYS A 325 -7.32 6.84 0.09
N LEU A 326 -8.11 6.68 1.14
CA LEU A 326 -8.28 5.41 1.86
C LEU A 326 -9.53 4.71 1.33
N VAL A 327 -9.39 3.46 0.95
CA VAL A 327 -10.50 2.55 0.66
C VAL A 327 -10.54 1.48 1.75
N GLU A 328 -11.47 1.62 2.68
CA GLU A 328 -11.68 0.67 3.76
C GLU A 328 -12.58 -0.46 3.26
N ILE A 329 -12.07 -1.69 3.32
CA ILE A 329 -12.81 -2.88 2.92
C ILE A 329 -13.62 -3.31 4.15
N GLY A 330 -14.95 -3.29 4.01
CA GLY A 330 -15.84 -3.77 5.06
C GLY A 330 -15.60 -5.26 5.38
N PRO A 331 -15.97 -5.72 6.59
CA PRO A 331 -15.88 -7.12 6.98
C PRO A 331 -16.74 -8.06 6.12
#